data_AF-F0J9R5-F1
#
_entry.id   AF-F0J9R5-F1
#
_cell.length_a   1.000
_cell.length_b   1.000
_cell.length_c   1.000
_cell.angle_alpha   90.00
_cell.angle_beta   90.00
_cell.angle_gamma   90.00
#
_symmetry.space_group_name_H-M   'P 1'
#
loop_
_entity.id
_entity.type
_entity.pdbx_description
1 polymer ?
#
loop_
_entity_poly.entity_id
_entity_poly.type
_entity_poly.pdbx_seq_one_letter_code
_entity_poly.pdbx_strand_id
1 'polypeptide(L)'
;LCSASRWIVRPAIRDLQFGKVRGVSSVRRKFHTSQKNEQKVAGGYEVVDHTFDAVVVGAGGAGLRAASGLVEAGFKTACITKLFPTRSHTVAAQGGINAALGNMEPDDWRWHMYDTVKGSDWLGDQDAIHYMTKEAPFAVLELENYGMPFSRTQEGKIYQRAFGGQSYNFGKGGQAHRCCAVADRTGHSLLHTLYGQSLSFDCNFFVEYFAMDLLME
;
A
#
# COMPACT_ATOMS: atom_id res chain seq x y z
N LEU A 1 -17.20 15.92 20.75
CA LEU A 1 -18.52 15.60 20.16
C LEU A 1 -18.26 14.59 19.06
N CYS A 2 -18.54 13.31 19.29
CA CYS A 2 -18.10 12.22 18.41
C CYS A 2 -19.30 11.70 17.61
N SER A 3 -19.27 11.88 16.28
CA SER A 3 -20.32 11.40 15.37
C SER A 3 -19.88 10.08 14.72
N ALA A 4 -20.80 9.12 14.57
CA ALA A 4 -20.50 7.78 14.07
C ALA A 4 -20.54 7.71 12.53
N SER A 5 -19.60 6.99 11.92
CA SER A 5 -19.35 7.01 10.45
C SER A 5 -20.15 5.99 9.65
N ARG A 6 -20.75 6.47 8.54
CA ARG A 6 -21.99 6.05 7.86
C ARG A 6 -22.08 4.79 6.94
N TRP A 7 -21.52 3.62 7.19
CA TRP A 7 -21.28 2.61 6.11
C TRP A 7 -22.42 1.58 5.83
N ILE A 8 -22.90 1.47 4.58
CA ILE A 8 -23.90 0.47 4.12
C ILE A 8 -23.20 -0.81 3.63
N VAL A 9 -23.65 -2.00 4.06
CA VAL A 9 -23.00 -3.29 3.77
C VAL A 9 -23.96 -4.28 3.08
N ARG A 10 -23.44 -5.09 2.14
CA ARG A 10 -24.15 -6.25 1.56
C ARG A 10 -23.44 -7.56 1.93
N PRO A 11 -24.06 -8.48 2.67
CA PRO A 11 -23.47 -9.80 2.97
C PRO A 11 -23.48 -10.73 1.76
N ALA A 12 -22.38 -11.44 1.53
CA ALA A 12 -22.35 -12.62 0.66
C ALA A 12 -22.70 -13.87 1.50
N ILE A 13 -23.74 -14.60 1.09
CA ILE A 13 -24.27 -15.76 1.82
C ILE A 13 -23.31 -16.96 1.73
N ARG A 14 -22.88 -17.49 2.89
CA ARG A 14 -22.39 -18.87 3.03
C ARG A 14 -22.75 -19.45 4.40
N ASP A 15 -23.82 -20.23 4.46
CA ASP A 15 -24.08 -21.15 5.57
C ASP A 15 -23.13 -22.35 5.52
N LEU A 16 -22.42 -22.60 6.61
CA LEU A 16 -21.66 -23.83 6.85
C LEU A 16 -21.90 -24.28 8.29
N GLN A 17 -22.92 -25.11 8.48
CA GLN A 17 -23.28 -25.67 9.78
C GLN A 17 -22.29 -26.79 10.17
N PHE A 18 -21.56 -26.61 11.27
CA PHE A 18 -20.82 -27.70 11.92
C PHE A 18 -21.53 -28.17 13.20
N GLY A 19 -21.50 -29.49 13.40
CA GLY A 19 -22.33 -30.20 14.38
C GLY A 19 -22.01 -29.94 15.85
N LYS A 20 -23.03 -30.14 16.69
CA LYS A 20 -23.03 -29.84 18.13
C LYS A 20 -22.56 -31.03 18.97
N VAL A 21 -21.45 -30.89 19.69
CA VAL A 21 -21.02 -31.86 20.73
C VAL A 21 -21.43 -31.35 22.11
N ARG A 22 -21.89 -32.25 22.99
CA ARG A 22 -22.41 -31.94 24.34
C ARG A 22 -21.31 -32.05 25.40
N GLY A 23 -21.27 -31.14 26.36
CA GLY A 23 -20.59 -31.37 27.64
C GLY A 23 -20.26 -30.14 28.49
N VAL A 24 -20.39 -30.31 29.81
CA VAL A 24 -19.80 -29.50 30.90
C VAL A 24 -20.56 -28.22 31.35
N SER A 25 -20.37 -27.92 32.63
CA SER A 25 -21.22 -27.27 33.63
C SER A 25 -21.62 -25.80 33.46
N SER A 26 -22.76 -25.45 34.07
CA SER A 26 -23.29 -24.10 34.20
C SER A 26 -22.43 -23.21 35.12
N VAL A 27 -21.57 -22.38 34.53
CA VAL A 27 -21.06 -21.17 35.17
C VAL A 27 -21.94 -19.99 34.75
N ARG A 28 -22.75 -19.45 35.67
CA ARG A 28 -23.53 -18.23 35.46
C ARG A 28 -22.59 -17.01 35.35
N ARG A 29 -22.01 -16.79 34.17
CA ARG A 29 -21.46 -15.47 33.83
C ARG A 29 -22.63 -14.48 33.77
N LYS A 30 -22.49 -13.34 34.45
CA LYS A 30 -23.39 -12.20 34.23
C LYS A 30 -23.18 -11.75 32.78
N PHE A 31 -24.09 -12.13 31.89
CA PHE A 31 -24.13 -11.55 30.55
C PHE A 31 -24.39 -10.07 30.72
N HIS A 32 -23.38 -9.25 30.40
CA HIS A 32 -23.59 -7.84 30.17
C HIS A 32 -24.53 -7.77 28.96
N THR A 33 -25.78 -7.39 29.17
CA THR A 33 -26.75 -7.19 28.09
C THR A 33 -26.27 -6.01 27.27
N SER A 34 -25.49 -6.29 26.23
CA SER A 34 -25.24 -5.31 25.17
C SER A 34 -26.59 -4.81 24.71
N GLN A 35 -26.84 -3.51 24.90
CA GLN A 35 -28.03 -2.87 24.38
C GLN A 35 -28.06 -3.13 22.87
N LYS A 36 -29.16 -3.70 22.37
CA LYS A 36 -29.40 -3.79 20.94
C LYS A 36 -29.55 -2.36 20.43
N ASN A 37 -28.49 -1.79 19.89
CA ASN A 37 -28.61 -0.56 19.11
C ASN A 37 -29.56 -0.86 17.95
N GLU A 38 -30.55 0.00 17.78
CA GLU A 38 -31.52 -0.11 16.69
C GLU A 38 -30.78 0.03 15.36
N GLN A 39 -30.66 -1.07 14.61
CA GLN A 39 -30.07 -1.08 13.27
C GLN A 39 -30.88 -0.11 12.39
N LYS A 40 -30.30 1.06 12.07
CA LYS A 40 -30.92 2.05 11.19
C LYS A 40 -30.95 1.52 9.76
N VAL A 41 -32.00 0.78 9.42
CA VAL A 41 -32.29 0.31 8.07
C VAL A 41 -32.55 1.52 7.16
N ALA A 42 -31.55 1.89 6.35
CA ALA A 42 -31.73 2.89 5.31
C ALA A 42 -32.04 2.18 3.98
N GLY A 43 -33.19 2.47 3.38
CA GLY A 43 -33.56 1.93 2.06
C GLY A 43 -33.64 0.40 1.98
N GLY A 44 -33.87 -0.29 3.12
CA GLY A 44 -33.93 -1.75 3.18
C GLY A 44 -32.59 -2.47 3.40
N TYR A 45 -31.48 -1.74 3.55
CA TYR A 45 -30.16 -2.31 3.83
C TYR A 45 -29.77 -2.18 5.30
N GLU A 46 -29.05 -3.18 5.82
CA GLU A 46 -28.32 -3.03 7.09
C GLU A 46 -27.13 -2.08 6.90
N VAL A 47 -26.92 -1.24 7.91
CA VAL A 47 -25.90 -0.19 7.91
C VAL A 47 -25.06 -0.37 9.17
N VAL A 48 -23.76 -0.57 8.99
CA VAL A 48 -22.80 -0.95 10.04
C VAL A 48 -21.78 0.17 10.17
N ASP A 49 -21.84 0.88 11.30
CA ASP A 49 -21.04 2.07 11.48
C ASP A 49 -19.68 1.73 12.12
N HIS A 50 -18.61 2.32 11.58
CA HIS A 50 -17.23 2.01 11.96
C HIS A 50 -16.40 3.28 12.18
N THR A 51 -15.74 3.38 13.33
CA THR A 51 -14.87 4.52 13.68
C THR A 51 -13.39 4.12 13.70
N PHE A 52 -12.58 4.88 12.98
CA PHE A 52 -11.14 4.75 12.79
C PHE A 52 -10.52 6.14 12.74
N ASP A 53 -9.22 6.26 13.03
CA ASP A 53 -8.51 7.54 12.96
C ASP A 53 -8.18 7.91 11.50
N ALA A 54 -7.93 6.89 10.68
CA ALA A 54 -7.67 7.02 9.26
C ALA A 54 -8.31 5.87 8.46
N VAL A 55 -8.72 6.16 7.22
CA VAL A 55 -9.25 5.18 6.27
C VAL A 55 -8.48 5.30 4.96
N VAL A 56 -7.82 4.22 4.57
CA VAL A 56 -7.09 4.09 3.30
C VAL A 56 -7.96 3.31 2.32
N VAL A 57 -8.27 3.90 1.16
CA VAL A 57 -9.07 3.26 0.10
C VAL A 57 -8.14 2.75 -1.01
N GLY A 58 -7.98 1.44 -1.07
CA GLY A 58 -7.15 0.70 -2.02
C GLY A 58 -5.94 0.04 -1.37
N ALA A 59 -5.70 -1.24 -1.68
CA ALA A 59 -4.56 -2.03 -1.17
C ALA A 59 -3.53 -2.37 -2.28
N GLY A 60 -3.22 -1.40 -3.13
CA GLY A 60 -2.04 -1.43 -4.01
C GLY A 60 -0.77 -0.99 -3.27
N GLY A 61 0.35 -0.87 -3.99
CA GLY A 61 1.64 -0.51 -3.35
C GLY A 61 1.59 0.77 -2.51
N ALA A 62 1.01 1.85 -3.04
CA ALA A 62 0.84 3.12 -2.32
C ALA A 62 -0.07 2.98 -1.08
N GLY A 63 -1.22 2.31 -1.23
CA GLY A 63 -2.19 2.14 -0.15
C GLY A 63 -1.68 1.24 0.98
N LEU A 64 -0.97 0.16 0.65
CA LEU A 64 -0.31 -0.68 1.66
C LEU A 64 0.80 0.08 2.40
N ARG A 65 1.67 0.83 1.70
CA ARG A 65 2.72 1.61 2.37
C ARG A 65 2.14 2.71 3.26
N ALA A 66 1.07 3.37 2.82
CA ALA A 66 0.36 4.38 3.61
C ALA A 66 -0.34 3.77 4.83
N ALA A 67 -1.05 2.66 4.67
CA ALA A 67 -1.73 1.98 5.78
C ALA A 67 -0.73 1.47 6.83
N SER A 68 0.37 0.83 6.40
CA SER A 68 1.46 0.44 7.30
C SER A 68 2.06 1.67 8.01
N GLY A 69 2.36 2.76 7.29
CA GLY A 69 2.94 3.98 7.87
C GLY A 69 2.05 4.68 8.90
N LEU A 70 0.73 4.66 8.70
CA LEU A 70 -0.24 5.17 9.67
C LEU A 70 -0.28 4.30 10.94
N VAL A 71 -0.23 2.97 10.81
CA VAL A 71 -0.18 2.06 11.97
C VAL A 71 1.17 2.12 12.69
N GLU A 72 2.29 2.25 11.96
CA GLU A 72 3.64 2.53 12.51
C GLU A 72 3.63 3.81 13.38
N ALA A 73 2.89 4.84 12.94
CA ALA A 73 2.71 6.10 13.68
C ALA A 73 1.65 6.03 14.80
N GLY A 74 1.03 4.86 15.04
CA GLY A 74 0.09 4.63 16.14
C GLY A 74 -1.39 4.94 15.84
N PHE A 75 -1.76 5.21 14.58
CA PHE A 75 -3.15 5.50 14.19
C PHE A 75 -3.93 4.21 13.92
N LYS A 76 -5.13 4.11 14.51
CA LYS A 76 -6.06 3.01 14.25
C LYS A 76 -6.62 3.14 12.83
N THR A 77 -6.03 2.38 11.90
CA THR A 77 -6.24 2.55 10.46
C THR A 77 -7.05 1.39 9.87
N ALA A 78 -8.03 1.73 9.03
CA ALA A 78 -8.75 0.78 8.18
C ALA A 78 -8.23 0.83 6.74
N CYS A 79 -7.94 -0.33 6.14
CA CYS A 79 -7.60 -0.45 4.73
C CYS A 79 -8.74 -1.14 3.96
N ILE A 80 -9.50 -0.37 3.18
CA ILE A 80 -10.64 -0.84 2.38
C ILE A 80 -10.16 -1.19 0.98
N THR A 81 -10.46 -2.38 0.47
CA THR A 81 -10.04 -2.77 -0.89
C THR A 81 -11.07 -3.65 -1.60
N LYS A 82 -11.38 -3.31 -2.86
CA LYS A 82 -12.33 -4.07 -3.70
C LYS A 82 -11.78 -5.41 -4.21
N LEU A 83 -10.47 -5.64 -4.05
CA LEU A 83 -9.78 -6.88 -4.41
C LEU A 83 -8.94 -7.36 -3.22
N PHE A 84 -8.63 -8.65 -3.16
CA PHE A 84 -7.54 -9.15 -2.33
C PHE A 84 -6.23 -8.38 -2.64
N PRO A 85 -5.46 -7.87 -1.65
CA PRO A 85 -4.38 -6.91 -1.87
C PRO A 85 -3.38 -7.26 -2.98
N THR A 86 -2.91 -8.52 -3.05
CA THR A 86 -1.93 -8.96 -4.06
C THR A 86 -2.50 -9.10 -5.49
N ARG A 87 -3.80 -8.85 -5.68
CA ARG A 87 -4.46 -8.74 -7.00
C ARG A 87 -4.54 -7.30 -7.52
N SER A 88 -4.08 -6.31 -6.75
CA SER A 88 -3.96 -4.92 -7.21
C SER A 88 -3.01 -4.80 -8.40
N HIS A 89 -3.29 -3.88 -9.32
CA HIS A 89 -2.55 -3.75 -10.60
C HIS A 89 -1.04 -3.48 -10.44
N THR A 90 -0.59 -3.01 -9.27
CA THR A 90 0.84 -2.95 -8.90
C THR A 90 1.56 -4.29 -9.16
N VAL A 91 0.88 -5.43 -9.00
CA VAL A 91 1.46 -6.77 -9.25
C VAL A 91 1.96 -6.97 -10.68
N ALA A 92 1.39 -6.24 -11.64
CA ALA A 92 1.70 -6.35 -13.06
C ALA A 92 2.86 -5.43 -13.51
N ALA A 93 3.40 -4.57 -12.63
CA ALA A 93 4.53 -3.73 -13.00
C ALA A 93 5.82 -4.55 -13.17
N GLN A 94 6.57 -4.27 -14.23
CA GLN A 94 7.74 -5.07 -14.64
C GLN A 94 9.05 -4.29 -14.51
N GLY A 95 9.09 -3.09 -15.14
CA GLY A 95 10.28 -2.29 -15.43
C GLY A 95 11.22 -2.09 -14.25
N GLY A 96 10.71 -1.60 -13.13
CA GLY A 96 11.53 -1.37 -11.94
C GLY A 96 10.99 -0.21 -11.11
N ILE A 97 11.84 0.27 -10.20
CA ILE A 97 11.67 1.51 -9.43
C ILE A 97 12.95 2.34 -9.56
N ASN A 98 12.83 3.64 -9.83
CA ASN A 98 13.99 4.49 -10.10
C ASN A 98 14.54 5.09 -8.81
N ALA A 99 15.83 4.89 -8.53
CA ALA A 99 16.53 5.54 -7.43
C ALA A 99 18.00 5.77 -7.78
N ALA A 100 18.51 6.96 -7.46
CA ALA A 100 19.92 7.30 -7.68
C ALA A 100 20.81 6.68 -6.57
N LEU A 101 20.90 5.35 -6.54
CA LEU A 101 21.73 4.59 -5.60
C LEU A 101 23.22 4.61 -5.98
N GLY A 102 23.54 4.79 -7.26
CA GLY A 102 24.92 4.78 -7.75
C GLY A 102 25.59 3.40 -7.73
N ASN A 103 24.82 2.30 -7.83
CA ASN A 103 25.35 0.93 -7.71
C ASN A 103 26.02 0.39 -8.99
N MET A 104 25.78 1.03 -10.13
CA MET A 104 26.33 0.65 -11.44
C MET A 104 27.44 1.63 -11.85
N GLU A 105 27.10 2.92 -11.86
CA GLU A 105 28.01 4.05 -12.02
C GLU A 105 27.60 5.16 -11.03
N PRO A 106 28.48 6.14 -10.71
CA PRO A 106 28.10 7.28 -9.88
C PRO A 106 26.88 8.02 -10.44
N ASP A 107 25.85 8.22 -9.61
CA ASP A 107 24.59 8.86 -9.98
C ASP A 107 24.19 9.94 -8.97
N ASP A 108 23.28 10.83 -9.35
CA ASP A 108 22.82 11.95 -8.53
C ASP A 108 21.30 12.10 -8.63
N TRP A 109 20.63 12.23 -7.49
CA TRP A 109 19.18 12.46 -7.45
C TRP A 109 18.77 13.74 -8.20
N ARG A 110 19.67 14.73 -8.32
CA ARG A 110 19.45 15.96 -9.10
C ARG A 110 19.39 15.70 -10.60
N TRP A 111 20.07 14.66 -11.09
CA TRP A 111 19.97 14.23 -12.49
C TRP A 111 18.64 13.49 -12.73
N HIS A 112 18.22 12.65 -11.78
CA HIS A 112 16.89 12.03 -11.79
C HIS A 112 15.76 13.08 -11.74
N MET A 113 15.91 14.14 -10.95
CA MET A 113 15.02 15.30 -10.91
C MET A 113 14.94 15.96 -12.29
N TYR A 114 16.09 16.29 -12.91
CA TYR A 114 16.14 16.90 -14.24
C TYR A 114 15.46 16.05 -15.32
N ASP A 115 15.74 14.74 -15.34
CA ASP A 115 15.10 13.82 -16.30
C ASP A 115 13.59 13.76 -16.11
N THR A 116 13.11 13.88 -14.87
CA THR A 116 11.67 13.85 -14.55
C THR A 116 10.98 15.18 -14.89
N VAL A 117 11.60 16.34 -14.61
CA VAL A 117 11.07 17.66 -15.02
C VAL A 117 11.04 17.79 -16.54
N LYS A 118 12.08 17.32 -17.24
CA LYS A 118 12.10 17.28 -18.70
C LYS A 118 11.07 16.27 -19.25
N GLY A 119 10.96 15.10 -18.62
CA GLY A 119 10.04 14.03 -19.01
C GLY A 119 8.57 14.37 -18.77
N SER A 120 8.27 15.28 -17.84
CA SER A 120 6.92 15.85 -17.63
C SER A 120 6.60 17.01 -18.58
N ASP A 121 7.47 17.32 -19.54
CA ASP A 121 7.38 18.46 -20.46
C ASP A 121 7.13 19.80 -19.71
N TRP A 122 7.85 19.98 -18.58
CA TRP A 122 7.72 21.11 -17.65
C TRP A 122 6.33 21.32 -17.02
N LEU A 123 5.37 20.42 -17.23
CA LEU A 123 4.04 20.47 -16.62
C LEU A 123 4.00 19.92 -15.18
N GLY A 124 5.02 19.16 -14.77
CA GLY A 124 5.09 18.57 -13.43
C GLY A 124 5.61 19.52 -12.35
N ASP A 125 4.94 19.53 -11.20
CA ASP A 125 5.28 20.35 -10.04
C ASP A 125 6.69 20.00 -9.50
N GLN A 126 7.61 20.97 -9.56
CA GLN A 126 9.04 20.70 -9.33
C GLN A 126 9.40 20.47 -7.87
N ASP A 127 8.59 20.95 -6.92
CA ASP A 127 8.71 20.68 -5.49
C ASP A 127 8.35 19.21 -5.16
N ALA A 128 7.24 18.71 -5.72
CA ALA A 128 6.86 17.31 -5.65
C ALA A 128 7.90 16.39 -6.32
N ILE A 129 8.41 16.77 -7.50
CA ILE A 129 9.46 16.01 -8.21
C ILE A 129 10.78 16.03 -7.42
N HIS A 130 11.18 17.17 -6.84
CA HIS A 130 12.34 17.27 -5.96
C HIS A 130 12.20 16.31 -4.77
N TYR A 131 11.08 16.35 -4.04
CA TYR A 131 10.83 15.44 -2.92
C TYR A 131 10.92 13.97 -3.37
N MET A 132 10.15 13.59 -4.40
CA MET A 132 10.13 12.22 -4.92
C MET A 132 11.51 11.69 -5.31
N THR A 133 12.29 12.48 -6.06
CA THR A 133 13.58 12.03 -6.61
C THR A 133 14.68 12.01 -5.56
N LYS A 134 14.63 12.91 -4.57
CA LYS A 134 15.55 12.96 -3.42
C LYS A 134 15.30 11.84 -2.41
N GLU A 135 14.04 11.50 -2.14
CA GLU A 135 13.67 10.44 -1.19
C GLU A 135 13.74 9.01 -1.81
N ALA A 136 13.75 8.89 -3.14
CA ALA A 136 13.79 7.60 -3.83
C ALA A 136 14.90 6.63 -3.38
N PRO A 137 16.16 7.05 -3.11
CA PRO A 137 17.20 6.18 -2.55
C PRO A 137 16.79 5.55 -1.22
N PHE A 138 16.24 6.34 -0.29
CA PHE A 138 15.80 5.85 1.02
C PHE A 138 14.61 4.92 0.90
N ALA A 139 13.62 5.25 0.08
CA ALA A 139 12.44 4.42 -0.15
C ALA A 139 12.77 3.06 -0.80
N VAL A 140 13.74 2.99 -1.71
CA VAL A 140 14.18 1.72 -2.31
C VAL A 140 14.98 0.86 -1.33
N LEU A 141 15.81 1.49 -0.47
CA LEU A 141 16.51 0.78 0.60
C LEU A 141 15.56 0.29 1.70
N GLU A 142 14.49 1.02 2.01
CA GLU A 142 13.42 0.56 2.91
C GLU A 142 12.77 -0.73 2.37
N LEU A 143 12.42 -0.77 1.09
CA LEU A 143 11.87 -1.98 0.45
C LEU A 143 12.84 -3.17 0.49
N GLU A 144 14.14 -2.93 0.30
CA GLU A 144 15.16 -3.99 0.38
C GLU A 144 15.31 -4.53 1.81
N ASN A 145 15.29 -3.65 2.82
CA ASN A 145 15.27 -4.02 4.24
C ASN A 145 13.99 -4.76 4.66
N TYR A 146 12.85 -4.49 4.03
CA TYR A 146 11.63 -5.30 4.17
C TYR A 146 11.73 -6.69 3.48
N GLY A 147 12.86 -7.02 2.86
CA GLY A 147 13.11 -8.30 2.20
C GLY A 147 12.68 -8.35 0.73
N MET A 148 12.55 -7.20 0.04
CA MET A 148 12.26 -7.21 -1.39
C MET A 148 13.45 -7.85 -2.17
N PRO A 149 13.21 -8.93 -2.94
CA PRO A 149 14.28 -9.74 -3.54
C PRO A 149 14.85 -9.10 -4.82
N PHE A 150 15.42 -7.90 -4.71
CA PHE A 150 16.12 -7.22 -5.79
C PHE A 150 17.19 -8.12 -6.44
N SER A 151 17.27 -8.07 -7.77
CA SER A 151 18.40 -8.63 -8.51
C SER A 151 19.70 -7.97 -8.03
N ARG A 152 20.83 -8.69 -8.10
CA ARG A 152 22.08 -8.25 -7.47
C ARG A 152 23.19 -8.03 -8.49
N THR A 153 24.07 -7.07 -8.19
CA THR A 153 25.37 -6.92 -8.87
C THR A 153 26.36 -7.97 -8.36
N GLN A 154 27.54 -8.06 -8.98
CA GLN A 154 28.63 -8.94 -8.50
C GLN A 154 29.10 -8.58 -7.07
N GLU A 155 28.87 -7.33 -6.65
CA GLU A 155 29.19 -6.83 -5.29
C GLU A 155 28.07 -7.07 -4.27
N GLY A 156 26.96 -7.73 -4.65
CA GLY A 156 25.80 -7.95 -3.77
C GLY A 156 24.88 -6.73 -3.58
N LYS A 157 25.17 -5.61 -4.25
CA LYS A 157 24.30 -4.41 -4.26
C LYS A 157 23.06 -4.62 -5.13
N ILE A 158 22.04 -3.76 -5.00
CA ILE A 158 20.85 -3.75 -5.86
C ILE A 158 21.26 -3.47 -7.30
N TYR A 159 20.95 -4.41 -8.21
CA TYR A 159 21.12 -4.24 -9.65
C TYR A 159 20.19 -3.15 -10.20
N GLN A 160 20.73 -2.32 -11.08
CA GLN A 160 20.01 -1.25 -11.76
C GLN A 160 20.19 -1.40 -13.27
N ARG A 161 19.12 -1.18 -14.04
CA ARG A 161 19.14 -1.23 -15.50
C ARG A 161 18.91 0.14 -16.13
N ALA A 162 19.26 0.25 -17.42
CA ALA A 162 18.88 1.36 -18.26
C ALA A 162 17.35 1.40 -18.43
N PHE A 163 16.81 2.61 -18.52
CA PHE A 163 15.40 2.85 -18.83
C PHE A 163 15.24 4.11 -19.69
N GLY A 164 14.14 4.20 -20.42
CA GLY A 164 13.87 5.32 -21.33
C GLY A 164 13.86 6.66 -20.59
N GLY A 165 14.47 7.68 -21.20
CA GLY A 165 14.49 9.05 -20.68
C GLY A 165 15.45 9.30 -19.50
N GLN A 166 16.34 8.36 -19.16
CA GLN A 166 17.27 8.49 -18.04
C GLN A 166 18.69 8.86 -18.52
N SER A 167 19.26 9.92 -17.96
CA SER A 167 20.57 10.46 -18.34
C SER A 167 21.47 10.82 -17.16
N TYR A 168 22.78 10.82 -17.39
CA TYR A 168 23.76 11.40 -16.47
C TYR A 168 24.00 12.88 -16.78
N ASN A 169 24.54 13.64 -15.81
CA ASN A 169 24.99 15.03 -15.98
C ASN A 169 23.96 15.96 -16.67
N PHE A 170 22.71 15.98 -16.18
CA PHE A 170 21.65 16.85 -16.68
C PHE A 170 21.44 16.76 -18.22
N GLY A 171 21.28 15.54 -18.75
CA GLY A 171 21.08 15.30 -20.19
C GLY A 171 22.34 15.18 -21.04
N LYS A 172 23.54 15.34 -20.46
CA LYS A 172 24.80 15.46 -21.22
C LYS A 172 25.75 14.26 -21.09
N GLY A 173 25.52 13.38 -20.11
CA GLY A 173 26.42 12.28 -19.75
C GLY A 173 26.06 10.92 -20.36
N GLY A 174 25.17 10.86 -21.35
CA GLY A 174 24.69 9.61 -21.92
C GLY A 174 23.60 8.92 -21.08
N GLN A 175 23.30 7.66 -21.41
CA GLN A 175 22.25 6.85 -20.79
C GLN A 175 22.61 6.48 -19.34
N ALA A 176 21.65 6.63 -18.42
CA ALA A 176 21.81 6.23 -17.02
C ALA A 176 21.22 4.85 -16.69
N HIS A 177 21.79 4.18 -15.68
CA HIS A 177 21.36 2.90 -15.14
C HIS A 177 20.83 3.06 -13.70
N ARG A 178 19.64 3.65 -13.52
CA ARG A 178 19.07 3.91 -12.19
C ARG A 178 17.76 3.18 -11.87
N CYS A 179 17.27 2.34 -12.77
CA CYS A 179 16.04 1.57 -12.60
C CYS A 179 16.33 0.25 -11.85
N CYS A 180 16.12 0.25 -10.53
CA CYS A 180 16.26 -0.93 -9.66
C CYS A 180 15.20 -1.98 -10.01
N ALA A 181 15.60 -3.24 -10.19
CA ALA A 181 14.71 -4.27 -10.72
C ALA A 181 14.78 -5.61 -9.98
N VAL A 182 13.65 -6.33 -10.01
CA VAL A 182 13.58 -7.78 -9.73
C VAL A 182 13.32 -8.47 -11.06
N ALA A 183 14.38 -8.72 -11.83
CA ALA A 183 14.31 -9.17 -13.22
C ALA A 183 13.27 -8.36 -14.06
N ASP A 184 12.15 -8.98 -14.43
CA ASP A 184 11.01 -8.41 -15.14
C ASP A 184 9.71 -8.41 -14.32
N ARG A 185 9.79 -8.60 -12.99
CA ARG A 185 8.63 -8.81 -12.09
C ARG A 185 8.64 -7.91 -10.86
N THR A 186 9.25 -6.73 -10.96
CA THR A 186 9.48 -5.82 -9.84
C THR A 186 8.20 -5.47 -9.06
N GLY A 187 7.07 -5.27 -9.75
CA GLY A 187 5.77 -4.98 -9.14
C GLY A 187 5.14 -6.15 -8.39
N HIS A 188 5.33 -7.39 -8.89
CA HIS A 188 4.91 -8.59 -8.18
C HIS A 188 5.66 -8.71 -6.85
N SER A 189 7.00 -8.61 -6.89
CA SER A 189 7.82 -8.66 -5.69
C SER A 189 7.52 -7.50 -4.72
N LEU A 190 7.42 -6.26 -5.21
CA LEU A 190 7.08 -5.09 -4.38
C LEU A 190 5.75 -5.27 -3.66
N LEU A 191 4.70 -5.71 -4.37
CA LEU A 191 3.37 -5.86 -3.78
C LEU A 191 3.31 -7.01 -2.78
N HIS A 192 3.98 -8.13 -3.06
CA HIS A 192 4.06 -9.24 -2.11
C HIS A 192 4.91 -8.90 -0.87
N THR A 193 6.01 -8.16 -1.02
CA THR A 193 6.80 -7.68 0.12
C THR A 193 5.98 -6.71 0.98
N LEU A 194 5.36 -5.68 0.39
CA LEU A 194 4.54 -4.73 1.15
C LEU A 194 3.32 -5.39 1.82
N TYR A 195 2.66 -6.34 1.15
CA TYR A 195 1.56 -7.10 1.77
C TYR A 195 2.08 -7.96 2.92
N GLY A 196 3.18 -8.69 2.73
CA GLY A 196 3.82 -9.49 3.78
C GLY A 196 4.23 -8.65 4.99
N GLN A 197 4.77 -7.45 4.76
CA GLN A 197 5.06 -6.48 5.83
C GLN A 197 3.76 -6.06 6.54
N SER A 198 2.72 -5.67 5.81
CA SER A 198 1.45 -5.20 6.40
C SER A 198 0.75 -6.20 7.31
N LEU A 199 1.07 -7.50 7.23
CA LEU A 199 0.59 -8.54 8.15
C LEU A 199 1.30 -8.54 9.52
N SER A 200 2.42 -7.82 9.66
CA SER A 200 3.12 -7.61 10.93
C SER A 200 2.55 -6.43 11.75
N PHE A 201 1.70 -5.60 11.14
CA PHE A 201 1.03 -4.46 11.76
C PHE A 201 -0.46 -4.76 12.03
N ASP A 202 -1.03 -4.09 13.04
CA ASP A 202 -2.46 -4.19 13.39
C ASP A 202 -3.36 -3.36 12.43
N CYS A 203 -3.17 -3.54 11.13
CA CYS A 203 -3.94 -2.88 10.08
C CYS A 203 -5.28 -3.61 9.87
N ASN A 204 -6.39 -2.87 10.00
CA ASN A 204 -7.73 -3.45 9.89
C ASN A 204 -8.17 -3.53 8.43
N PHE A 205 -7.99 -4.69 7.79
CA PHE A 205 -8.31 -4.91 6.38
C PHE A 205 -9.79 -5.26 6.13
N PHE A 206 -10.45 -4.45 5.30
CA PHE A 206 -11.78 -4.70 4.75
C PHE A 206 -11.63 -5.16 3.30
N VAL A 207 -11.42 -6.47 3.12
CA VAL A 207 -11.12 -7.10 1.83
C VAL A 207 -12.40 -7.43 1.06
N GLU A 208 -12.39 -7.17 -0.24
CA GLU A 208 -13.54 -7.27 -1.16
C GLU A 208 -14.70 -6.31 -0.82
N TYR A 209 -14.38 -5.18 -0.18
CA TYR A 209 -15.30 -4.05 0.03
C TYR A 209 -15.18 -3.02 -1.08
N PHE A 210 -16.32 -2.64 -1.68
CA PHE A 210 -16.39 -1.63 -2.73
C PHE A 210 -16.77 -0.28 -2.10
N ALA A 211 -15.84 0.69 -2.12
CA ALA A 211 -16.14 2.06 -1.73
C ALA A 211 -17.05 2.72 -2.79
N MET A 212 -18.15 3.32 -2.35
CA MET A 212 -19.14 3.95 -3.23
C MET A 212 -18.85 5.45 -3.38
N ASP A 213 -18.94 6.19 -2.28
CA ASP A 213 -18.88 7.65 -2.23
C ASP A 213 -18.10 8.14 -1.00
N LEU A 214 -17.68 9.40 -1.02
CA LEU A 214 -17.14 10.09 0.15
C LEU A 214 -18.26 10.64 1.01
N LEU A 215 -18.10 10.57 2.34
CA LEU A 215 -18.96 11.27 3.28
C LEU A 215 -18.43 12.70 3.46
N MET A 216 -19.16 13.67 2.92
CA MET A 216 -18.87 15.11 3.03
C MET A 216 -19.82 15.75 4.04
N GLU A 217 -19.33 16.72 4.82
CA GLU A 217 -20.08 17.56 5.77
C GLU A 217 -19.80 19.04 5.50
#